data_AF-A0A520EJT5-F1
#
_entry.id   AF-A0A520EJT5-F1
#
_cell.length_a   1.000
_cell.length_b   1.000
_cell.length_c   1.000
_cell.angle_alpha   90.00
_cell.angle_beta   90.00
_cell.angle_gamma   90.00
#
_symmetry.space_group_name_H-M   'P 1'
#
loop_
_entity.id
_entity.type
_entity.pdbx_description
1 polymer ?
#
loop_
_entity_poly.entity_id
_entity_poly.type
_entity_poly.pdbx_seq_one_letter_code
_entity_poly.pdbx_strand_id
1 'polypeptide(L)'
;MLARRDPAAAHEQPAAIEVRGAKVHNLADVDVSIPLHTLVAVAGVSGSGKSSLAMGVLYAEGSRRYIEALSTYTRRRMSQSARAAVDSVEHVPAALALRQRPGVPGVRSTFGTSTELLNVLRLMFSRLGSHCCPNGHRLDPTVEVALDHDLTCPVCGATFYPPGAESLAFNSDGACPRCSGNGVVREVDERMLVPDPSLSIDAGAVAPWSMFGLTVMPRVVAEMGVRTDVPYEELRAEERDIVMHGPEEKRHITVPTKNGKLFEMDFTYRNAVR
;
A
#
# COMPACT_ATOMS: atom_id res chain seq x y z
N MET A 1 11.22 -63.78 1.94
CA MET A 1 12.53 -63.26 1.49
C MET A 1 12.26 -61.98 0.70
N LEU A 2 12.06 -60.86 1.39
CA LEU A 2 11.83 -59.56 0.77
C LEU A 2 13.20 -58.95 0.46
N ALA A 3 13.52 -58.80 -0.82
CA ALA A 3 14.75 -58.18 -1.26
C ALA A 3 14.83 -56.75 -0.70
N ARG A 4 15.86 -56.49 0.12
CA ARG A 4 16.22 -55.15 0.55
C ARG A 4 16.58 -54.35 -0.71
N ARG A 5 15.80 -53.32 -1.03
CA ARG A 5 16.22 -52.28 -1.99
C ARG A 5 17.48 -51.62 -1.43
N ASP A 6 18.55 -51.60 -2.22
CA ASP A 6 19.76 -50.86 -1.92
C ASP A 6 19.44 -49.36 -1.70
N PRO A 7 19.84 -48.76 -0.57
CA PRO A 7 19.63 -47.33 -0.29
C PRO A 7 20.67 -46.42 -0.97
N ALA A 8 21.43 -46.93 -1.95
CA ALA A 8 22.63 -46.28 -2.49
C ALA A 8 22.55 -45.92 -3.99
N ALA A 9 21.36 -45.71 -4.54
CA ALA A 9 21.24 -44.78 -5.67
C ALA A 9 21.09 -43.37 -5.07
N ALA A 10 22.20 -42.81 -4.59
CA ALA A 10 22.25 -41.41 -4.23
C ALA A 10 21.72 -40.62 -5.45
N HIS A 11 20.62 -39.90 -5.30
CA HIS A 11 20.20 -38.94 -6.31
C HIS A 11 21.35 -37.94 -6.44
N GLU A 12 22.16 -38.11 -7.48
CA GLU A 12 23.30 -37.24 -7.77
C GLU A 12 22.73 -35.83 -7.92
N GLN A 13 23.09 -34.95 -6.98
CA GLN A 13 22.59 -33.58 -7.00
C GLN A 13 23.10 -32.93 -8.28
N PRO A 14 22.26 -32.17 -9.00
CA PRO A 14 22.68 -31.53 -10.24
C PRO A 14 23.87 -30.61 -9.97
N ALA A 15 24.92 -30.75 -10.79
CA ALA A 15 26.15 -29.99 -10.62
C ALA A 15 26.08 -28.59 -11.24
N ALA A 16 25.10 -28.33 -12.12
CA ALA A 16 24.96 -27.05 -12.81
C ALA A 16 23.50 -26.73 -13.14
N ILE A 17 23.20 -25.43 -13.28
CA ILE A 17 22.02 -24.91 -13.96
C ILE A 17 22.32 -24.96 -15.46
N GLU A 18 21.47 -25.63 -16.23
CA GLU A 18 21.63 -25.70 -17.67
C GLU A 18 20.65 -24.77 -18.36
N VAL A 19 21.15 -23.82 -19.14
CA VAL A 19 20.35 -22.91 -19.95
C VAL A 19 20.62 -23.24 -21.41
N ARG A 20 19.57 -23.55 -22.18
CA ARG A 20 19.66 -23.82 -23.61
C ARG A 20 18.80 -22.85 -24.41
N GLY A 21 19.38 -22.30 -25.46
CA GLY A 21 18.73 -21.45 -26.45
C GLY A 21 18.14 -20.15 -25.89
N ALA A 22 18.87 -19.46 -25.01
CA ALA A 22 18.39 -18.21 -24.42
C ALA A 22 18.38 -17.05 -25.43
N LYS A 23 17.20 -16.45 -25.64
CA LYS A 23 16.91 -15.41 -26.64
C LYS A 23 16.27 -14.14 -26.03
N VAL A 24 16.40 -13.95 -24.72
CA VAL A 24 15.82 -12.79 -24.01
C VAL A 24 16.57 -11.51 -24.35
N HIS A 25 15.87 -10.53 -24.92
CA HIS A 25 16.40 -9.22 -25.32
C HIS A 25 17.60 -9.33 -26.26
N ASN A 26 18.81 -9.00 -25.77
CA ASN A 26 20.04 -8.96 -26.56
C ASN A 26 20.75 -10.31 -26.66
N LEU A 27 20.19 -11.39 -26.11
CA LEU A 27 20.80 -12.72 -26.17
C LEU A 27 20.58 -13.35 -27.55
N ALA A 28 21.68 -13.80 -28.17
CA ALA A 28 21.69 -14.41 -29.49
C ALA A 28 21.81 -15.93 -29.39
N ASP A 29 20.76 -16.59 -28.89
CA ASP A 29 20.67 -18.06 -28.80
C ASP A 29 21.78 -18.69 -27.93
N VAL A 30 21.85 -18.27 -26.67
CA VAL A 30 22.97 -18.61 -25.78
C VAL A 30 22.69 -19.91 -25.01
N ASP A 31 23.63 -20.84 -25.13
CA ASP A 31 23.74 -22.04 -24.28
C ASP A 31 24.79 -21.83 -23.19
N VAL A 32 24.43 -22.07 -21.92
CA VAL A 32 25.37 -21.95 -20.80
C VAL A 32 25.04 -22.93 -19.68
N SER A 33 26.10 -23.54 -19.14
CA SER A 33 26.03 -24.35 -17.91
C SER A 33 26.68 -23.58 -16.77
N ILE A 34 25.90 -23.25 -15.74
CA ILE A 34 26.32 -22.44 -14.60
C ILE A 34 26.50 -23.36 -13.39
N PRO A 35 27.72 -23.54 -12.86
CA PRO A 35 27.95 -24.44 -11.74
C PRO A 35 27.10 -24.08 -10.52
N LEU A 36 26.49 -25.09 -9.91
CA LEU A 36 25.78 -24.97 -8.63
C LEU A 36 26.78 -25.03 -7.47
N HIS A 37 26.33 -24.61 -6.28
CA HIS A 37 27.10 -24.66 -5.03
C HIS A 37 28.41 -23.86 -5.01
N THR A 38 28.54 -22.87 -5.89
CA THR A 38 29.69 -21.95 -5.92
C THR A 38 29.25 -20.52 -6.24
N LEU A 39 30.14 -19.56 -6.01
CA LEU A 39 29.93 -18.18 -6.40
C LEU A 39 30.30 -18.00 -7.87
N VAL A 40 29.32 -17.67 -8.71
CA VAL A 40 29.53 -17.40 -10.15
C VAL A 40 29.36 -15.92 -10.45
N ALA A 41 30.34 -15.33 -11.12
CA ALA A 41 30.26 -13.95 -11.61
C ALA A 41 30.02 -13.94 -13.13
N VAL A 42 28.99 -13.22 -13.58
CA VAL A 42 28.71 -12.97 -15.00
C VAL A 42 29.24 -11.60 -15.40
N ALA A 43 30.34 -11.56 -16.15
CA ALA A 43 31.03 -10.33 -16.56
C ALA A 43 30.99 -10.12 -18.09
N GLY A 44 31.32 -8.89 -18.53
CA GLY A 44 31.26 -8.50 -19.96
C GLY A 44 30.91 -7.02 -20.18
N VAL A 45 31.14 -6.51 -21.39
CA VAL A 45 30.91 -5.10 -21.77
C VAL A 45 29.42 -4.71 -21.73
N SER A 46 29.10 -3.42 -21.61
CA SER A 46 27.71 -2.96 -21.65
C SER A 46 26.98 -3.47 -22.90
N GLY A 47 25.73 -3.90 -22.76
CA GLY A 47 24.94 -4.46 -23.86
C GLY A 47 25.17 -5.94 -24.18
N SER A 48 26.20 -6.59 -23.64
CA SER A 48 26.56 -8.00 -23.93
C SER A 48 25.57 -9.07 -23.43
N GLY A 49 24.39 -8.67 -22.94
CA GLY A 49 23.36 -9.60 -22.46
C GLY A 49 23.51 -10.11 -21.03
N LYS A 50 24.46 -9.61 -20.22
CA LYS A 50 24.63 -10.05 -18.80
C LYS A 50 23.35 -9.98 -17.98
N SER A 51 22.70 -8.82 -17.96
CA SER A 51 21.46 -8.60 -17.23
C SER A 51 20.31 -9.39 -17.85
N SER A 52 20.33 -9.59 -19.17
CA SER A 52 19.37 -10.44 -19.87
C SER A 52 19.48 -11.90 -19.44
N LEU A 53 20.70 -12.43 -19.32
CA LEU A 53 20.93 -13.79 -18.81
C LEU A 53 20.59 -13.89 -17.31
N ALA A 54 21.13 -13.01 -16.47
CA ALA A 54 20.95 -13.08 -15.02
C ALA A 54 19.51 -12.78 -14.57
N MET A 55 18.95 -11.65 -15.01
CA MET A 55 17.61 -11.22 -14.57
C MET A 55 16.51 -11.70 -15.50
N GLY A 56 16.75 -11.65 -16.82
CA GLY A 56 15.75 -11.98 -17.82
C GLY A 56 15.53 -13.48 -18.04
N VAL A 57 16.53 -14.33 -17.73
CA VAL A 57 16.42 -15.80 -17.86
C VAL A 57 16.45 -16.46 -16.49
N LEU A 58 17.59 -16.41 -15.78
CA LEU A 58 17.79 -17.18 -14.55
C LEU A 58 16.82 -16.78 -13.43
N TYR A 59 16.74 -15.48 -13.12
CA TYR A 59 15.81 -15.00 -12.11
C TYR A 59 14.34 -15.18 -12.53
N ALA A 60 14.00 -14.88 -13.79
CA ALA A 60 12.63 -15.04 -14.28
C ALA A 60 12.14 -16.48 -14.14
N GLU A 61 12.93 -17.47 -14.56
CA GLU A 61 12.57 -18.88 -14.45
C GLU A 61 12.62 -19.41 -13.01
N GLY A 62 13.65 -19.03 -12.22
CA GLY A 62 13.76 -19.43 -10.82
C GLY A 62 12.64 -18.86 -9.95
N SER A 63 12.26 -17.59 -10.16
CA SER A 63 11.15 -16.93 -9.47
C SER A 63 9.80 -17.56 -9.86
N ARG A 64 9.59 -17.83 -11.15
CA ARG A 64 8.36 -18.49 -11.63
C ARG A 64 8.16 -19.85 -10.97
N ARG A 65 9.20 -20.71 -10.96
CA ARG A 65 9.14 -22.04 -10.32
C ARG A 65 8.81 -21.95 -8.83
N TYR A 66 9.42 -21.00 -8.13
CA TYR A 66 9.13 -20.77 -6.72
C TYR A 66 7.65 -20.40 -6.51
N ILE A 67 7.13 -19.45 -7.29
CA ILE A 67 5.74 -19.01 -7.22
C ILE A 67 4.78 -20.18 -7.58
N GLU A 68 5.14 -21.03 -8.54
CA GLU A 68 4.35 -22.19 -8.94
C GLU A 68 4.22 -23.26 -7.83
N ALA A 69 5.20 -23.35 -6.94
CA ALA A 69 5.17 -24.25 -5.79
C ALA A 69 4.26 -23.73 -4.65
N LEU A 70 3.83 -22.46 -4.68
CA LEU A 70 2.98 -21.88 -3.65
C LEU A 70 1.49 -22.18 -3.86
N SER A 71 0.70 -22.06 -2.80
CA SER A 71 -0.76 -22.20 -2.86
C SER A 71 -1.38 -21.26 -3.91
N THR A 72 -2.51 -21.66 -4.50
CA THR A 72 -3.23 -20.86 -5.50
C THR A 72 -3.63 -19.47 -4.96
N TYR A 73 -3.97 -19.39 -3.67
CA TYR A 73 -4.29 -18.13 -3.00
C TYR A 73 -3.06 -17.20 -2.90
N THR A 74 -1.92 -17.73 -2.45
CA THR A 74 -0.67 -16.96 -2.32
C THR A 74 -0.21 -16.45 -3.70
N ARG A 75 -0.35 -17.29 -4.74
CA ARG A 75 0.03 -16.98 -6.12
C ARG A 75 -0.66 -15.74 -6.69
N ARG A 76 -1.92 -15.49 -6.32
CA ARG A 76 -2.71 -14.34 -6.83
C ARG A 76 -2.23 -13.00 -6.28
N ARG A 77 -1.48 -12.99 -5.17
CA ARG A 77 -1.01 -11.76 -4.50
C ARG A 77 0.40 -11.36 -4.91
N MET A 78 1.08 -12.17 -5.72
CA MET A 78 2.46 -11.95 -6.12
C MET A 78 2.55 -11.58 -7.60
N SER A 79 3.45 -10.65 -7.95
CA SER A 79 3.71 -10.31 -9.34
C SER A 79 4.33 -11.52 -10.04
N GLN A 80 3.68 -12.02 -11.10
CA GLN A 80 4.21 -13.09 -11.91
C GLN A 80 5.25 -12.52 -12.89
N SER A 81 6.45 -13.09 -12.87
CA SER A 81 7.43 -12.85 -13.94
C SER A 81 6.94 -13.52 -15.21
N ALA A 82 7.04 -12.82 -16.35
CA ALA A 82 6.77 -13.41 -17.66
C ALA A 82 7.77 -14.56 -17.93
N ARG A 83 7.33 -15.58 -18.66
CA ARG A 83 8.20 -16.69 -19.07
C ARG A 83 9.35 -16.14 -19.93
N ALA A 84 10.56 -16.60 -19.64
CA ALA A 84 11.73 -16.20 -20.44
C ALA A 84 11.65 -16.79 -21.85
N ALA A 85 12.11 -16.04 -22.85
CA ALA A 85 12.33 -16.55 -24.20
C ALA A 85 13.59 -17.43 -24.22
N VAL A 86 13.42 -18.71 -23.90
CA VAL A 86 14.49 -19.72 -23.76
C VAL A 86 13.92 -21.10 -24.08
N ASP A 87 14.72 -21.95 -24.72
CA ASP A 87 14.27 -23.27 -25.17
C ASP A 87 14.15 -24.23 -23.97
N SER A 88 15.18 -24.29 -23.10
CA SER A 88 15.09 -24.99 -21.82
C SER A 88 15.95 -24.34 -20.73
N VAL A 89 15.50 -24.48 -19.48
CA VAL A 89 16.29 -24.20 -18.29
C VAL A 89 16.13 -25.39 -17.34
N GLU A 90 17.21 -26.05 -16.96
CA GLU A 90 17.20 -27.20 -16.05
C GLU A 90 17.90 -26.87 -14.74
N HIS A 91 17.46 -27.52 -13.66
CA HIS A 91 18.06 -27.42 -12.32
C HIS A 91 18.15 -26.01 -11.70
N VAL A 92 17.49 -24.99 -12.29
CA VAL A 92 17.42 -23.65 -11.68
C VAL A 92 16.62 -23.71 -10.37
N PRO A 93 17.22 -23.31 -9.22
CA PRO A 93 16.54 -23.26 -7.94
C PRO A 93 15.59 -22.06 -7.84
N ALA A 94 14.87 -21.95 -6.72
CA ALA A 94 14.18 -20.73 -6.37
C ALA A 94 15.17 -19.55 -6.33
N ALA A 95 14.89 -18.48 -7.05
CA ALA A 95 15.81 -17.37 -7.24
C ALA A 95 15.30 -16.09 -6.56
N LEU A 96 16.21 -15.38 -5.89
CA LEU A 96 16.00 -14.04 -5.34
C LEU A 96 16.90 -13.05 -6.10
N ALA A 97 16.32 -11.99 -6.66
CA ALA A 97 17.08 -10.93 -7.31
C ALA A 97 17.24 -9.72 -6.39
N LEU A 98 18.49 -9.31 -6.19
CA LEU A 98 18.84 -8.03 -5.60
C LEU A 98 18.98 -7.01 -6.73
N ARG A 99 18.07 -6.03 -6.78
CA ARG A 99 18.07 -5.01 -7.84
C ARG A 99 19.09 -3.92 -7.53
N GLN A 100 19.74 -3.40 -8.57
CA GLN A 100 20.68 -2.28 -8.47
C GLN A 100 20.02 -0.99 -7.95
N ARG A 101 18.72 -0.79 -8.23
CA ARG A 101 17.92 0.33 -7.73
C ARG A 101 16.66 -0.20 -7.04
N PRO A 102 16.31 0.30 -5.84
CA PRO A 102 15.04 0.01 -5.21
C PRO A 102 13.87 0.41 -6.12
N GLY A 103 12.68 -0.16 -5.87
CA GLY A 103 11.46 0.25 -6.57
C GLY A 103 11.12 1.73 -6.36
N VAL A 104 10.18 2.26 -7.15
CA VAL A 104 9.67 3.62 -6.98
C VAL A 104 9.11 3.76 -5.55
N PRO A 105 9.55 4.75 -4.77
CA PRO A 105 9.03 5.00 -3.42
C PRO A 105 7.51 5.18 -3.42
N GLY A 106 6.81 4.53 -2.48
CA GLY A 106 5.40 4.78 -2.20
C GLY A 106 5.20 5.91 -1.17
N VAL A 107 3.95 6.22 -0.82
CA VAL A 107 3.62 7.29 0.16
C VAL A 107 4.23 7.03 1.55
N ARG A 108 4.49 5.77 1.89
CA ARG A 108 5.13 5.34 3.15
C ARG A 108 6.63 5.12 3.03
N SER A 109 7.22 5.38 1.87
CA SER A 109 8.66 5.20 1.67
C SER A 109 9.40 6.41 2.20
N THR A 110 10.14 6.19 3.28
CA THR A 110 11.06 7.16 3.87
C THR A 110 12.50 6.72 3.66
N PHE A 111 13.45 7.63 3.91
CA PHE A 111 14.87 7.30 3.96
C PHE A 111 15.12 6.06 4.84
N GLY A 112 14.53 6.03 6.04
CA GLY A 112 14.68 4.93 6.98
C GLY A 112 14.17 3.58 6.48
N THR A 113 13.07 3.55 5.71
CA THR A 113 12.59 2.30 5.08
C THR A 113 13.46 1.87 3.90
N SER A 114 13.95 2.83 3.10
CA SER A 114 14.73 2.53 1.90
C SER A 114 16.15 2.04 2.19
N THR A 115 16.70 2.44 3.34
CA THR A 115 18.05 2.06 3.80
C THR A 115 18.02 0.95 4.83
N GLU A 116 16.85 0.39 5.15
CA GLU A 116 16.64 -0.58 6.24
C GLU A 116 17.01 -0.05 7.64
N LEU A 117 17.36 1.24 7.77
CA LEU A 117 17.71 1.86 9.05
C LEU A 117 16.55 1.78 10.04
N LEU A 118 15.30 1.93 9.56
CA LEU A 118 14.12 1.81 10.40
C LEU A 118 14.05 0.45 11.10
N ASN A 119 14.45 -0.64 10.42
CA ASN A 119 14.43 -1.98 10.99
C ASN A 119 15.43 -2.14 12.13
N VAL A 120 16.61 -1.52 12.01
CA VAL A 120 17.60 -1.51 13.09
C VAL A 120 17.10 -0.64 14.26
N LEU A 121 16.61 0.55 13.96
CA LEU A 121 16.12 1.49 14.98
C LEU A 121 14.97 0.88 15.79
N ARG A 122 13.92 0.36 15.15
CA ARG A 122 12.76 -0.21 15.87
C ARG A 122 13.15 -1.37 16.78
N LEU A 123 14.10 -2.22 16.36
CA LEU A 123 14.64 -3.30 17.19
C LEU A 123 15.42 -2.76 18.39
N MET A 124 16.28 -1.76 18.17
CA MET A 124 17.04 -1.12 19.25
C MET A 124 16.12 -0.41 20.24
N PHE A 125 15.14 0.37 19.78
CA PHE A 125 14.20 1.06 20.68
C PHE A 125 13.33 0.09 21.47
N SER A 126 12.91 -1.02 20.87
CA SER A 126 12.16 -2.06 21.57
C SER A 126 13.02 -2.74 22.66
N ARG A 127 14.28 -3.11 22.37
CA ARG A 127 15.09 -3.93 23.30
C ARG A 127 15.98 -3.14 24.26
N LEU A 128 16.41 -1.95 23.85
CA LEU A 128 17.36 -1.11 24.59
C LEU A 128 16.70 0.15 25.17
N GLY A 129 15.42 0.37 24.85
CA GLY A 129 14.65 1.49 25.35
C GLY A 129 13.99 1.21 26.71
N SER A 130 13.66 2.29 27.41
CA SER A 130 12.82 2.26 28.60
C SER A 130 11.34 2.22 28.23
N HIS A 131 10.57 1.35 28.87
CA HIS A 131 9.14 1.15 28.59
C HIS A 131 8.26 1.77 29.68
N CYS A 132 7.12 2.33 29.29
CA CYS A 132 6.14 2.85 30.25
C CYS A 132 5.13 1.77 30.59
N CYS A 133 4.88 1.54 31.88
CA CYS A 133 3.77 0.70 32.30
C CYS A 133 2.42 1.40 32.05
N PRO A 134 1.29 0.67 32.11
CA PRO A 134 -0.05 1.24 31.89
C PRO A 134 -0.41 2.39 32.85
N ASN A 135 0.23 2.46 34.02
CA ASN A 135 0.04 3.50 35.02
C ASN A 135 1.01 4.69 34.86
N GLY A 136 1.83 4.72 33.80
CA GLY A 136 2.69 5.85 33.45
C GLY A 136 4.11 5.82 34.04
N HIS A 137 4.49 4.80 34.81
CA HIS A 137 5.85 4.67 35.33
C HIS A 137 6.80 4.15 34.24
N ARG A 138 7.98 4.77 34.12
CA ARG A 138 9.03 4.37 33.18
C ARG A 138 9.94 3.33 33.82
N LEU A 139 10.08 2.17 33.18
CA LEU A 139 10.99 1.10 33.56
C LEU A 139 12.29 1.23 32.78
N ASP A 140 13.42 0.97 33.43
CA ASP A 140 14.72 0.91 32.77
C ASP A 140 14.78 -0.24 31.74
N PRO A 141 15.67 -0.16 30.74
CA PRO A 141 15.82 -1.21 29.74
C PRO A 141 16.17 -2.55 30.38
N THR A 142 15.58 -3.64 29.87
CA THR A 142 15.80 -4.99 30.38
C THR A 142 15.85 -6.01 29.24
N VAL A 143 16.62 -7.08 29.44
CA VAL A 143 16.73 -8.20 28.50
C VAL A 143 15.43 -9.00 28.38
N GLU A 144 14.52 -8.87 29.34
CA GLU A 144 13.21 -9.56 29.34
C GLU A 144 12.40 -9.24 28.08
N VAL A 145 12.50 -8.02 27.54
CA VAL A 145 11.83 -7.63 26.29
C VAL A 145 12.37 -8.43 25.10
N ALA A 146 13.68 -8.72 25.08
CA ALA A 146 14.30 -9.52 24.02
C ALA A 146 13.98 -11.02 24.14
N LEU A 147 13.65 -11.48 25.34
CA LEU A 147 13.22 -12.85 25.65
C LEU A 147 11.71 -13.05 25.51
N ASP A 148 10.97 -12.02 25.09
CA ASP A 148 9.51 -12.06 24.90
C ASP A 148 8.74 -12.32 26.21
N HIS A 149 9.24 -11.76 27.32
CA HIS A 149 8.60 -11.85 28.64
C HIS A 149 7.81 -10.58 28.98
N ASP A 150 6.75 -10.76 29.78
CA ASP A 150 6.02 -9.65 30.39
C ASP A 150 6.90 -8.88 31.38
N LEU A 151 6.74 -7.56 31.43
CA LEU A 151 7.40 -6.72 32.41
C LEU A 151 6.49 -6.48 33.62
N THR A 152 7.04 -6.55 34.83
CA THR A 152 6.35 -6.15 36.05
C THR A 152 6.89 -4.82 36.55
N CYS A 153 6.02 -3.82 36.67
CA CYS A 153 6.41 -2.49 37.14
C CYS A 153 6.85 -2.54 38.63
N PRO A 154 8.08 -2.11 38.98
CA PRO A 154 8.55 -2.16 40.36
C PRO A 154 7.87 -1.14 41.27
N VAL A 155 7.20 -0.12 40.69
CA VAL A 155 6.55 0.96 41.44
C VAL A 155 5.11 0.60 41.80
N CYS A 156 4.33 0.07 40.86
CA CYS A 156 2.90 -0.19 41.06
C CYS A 156 2.49 -1.66 40.93
N GLY A 157 3.42 -2.57 40.63
CA GLY A 157 3.17 -4.00 40.51
C GLY A 157 2.39 -4.42 39.26
N ALA A 158 2.08 -3.50 38.34
CA ALA A 158 1.37 -3.82 37.11
C ALA A 158 2.24 -4.68 36.17
N THR A 159 1.71 -5.82 35.72
CA THR A 159 2.34 -6.67 34.69
C THR A 159 1.79 -6.29 33.31
N PHE A 160 2.67 -6.12 32.32
CA PHE A 160 2.29 -5.71 30.98
C PHE A 160 3.29 -6.22 29.93
N TYR A 161 2.79 -6.40 28.72
CA TYR A 161 3.63 -6.78 27.58
C TYR A 161 4.31 -5.52 26.99
N PRO A 162 5.65 -5.49 26.90
CA PRO A 162 6.36 -4.32 26.39
C PRO A 162 6.17 -4.15 24.87
N PRO A 163 6.18 -2.91 24.35
CA PRO A 163 6.16 -2.62 22.92
C PRO A 163 7.27 -3.33 22.13
N GLY A 164 6.87 -4.30 21.30
CA GLY A 164 7.74 -4.98 20.35
C GLY A 164 8.15 -4.11 19.16
N ALA A 165 9.11 -4.57 18.37
CA ALA A 165 9.63 -3.82 17.22
C ALA A 165 8.57 -3.46 16.15
N GLU A 166 7.48 -4.23 16.00
CA GLU A 166 6.37 -3.93 15.07
C GLU A 166 5.49 -2.77 15.57
N SER A 167 5.30 -2.65 16.88
CA SER A 167 4.55 -1.54 17.48
C SER A 167 5.22 -0.18 17.30
N LEU A 168 6.51 -0.18 16.92
CA LEU A 168 7.30 1.01 16.61
C LEU A 168 7.42 1.27 15.10
N ALA A 169 6.79 0.45 14.27
CA ALA A 169 6.83 0.58 12.82
C ALA A 169 5.58 1.29 12.30
N PHE A 170 5.75 2.51 11.76
CA PHE A 170 4.64 3.31 11.24
C PHE A 170 3.92 2.67 10.04
N ASN A 171 4.55 1.71 9.36
CA ASN A 171 4.01 0.98 8.22
C ASN A 171 3.41 -0.39 8.61
N SER A 172 3.28 -0.67 9.91
CA SER A 172 2.76 -1.90 10.52
C SER A 172 1.84 -1.52 11.69
N ASP A 173 1.87 -2.27 12.79
CA ASP A 173 1.05 -2.06 14.00
C ASP A 173 1.28 -0.70 14.68
N GLY A 174 2.49 -0.13 14.54
CA GLY A 174 2.83 1.20 15.04
C GLY A 174 2.28 2.37 14.20
N ALA A 175 1.41 2.10 13.23
CA ALA A 175 0.82 3.14 12.39
C ALA A 175 -0.06 4.09 13.21
N CYS A 176 0.16 5.41 13.04
CA CYS A 176 -0.71 6.42 13.63
C CYS A 176 -2.18 6.19 13.20
N PRO A 177 -3.16 6.17 14.11
CA PRO A 177 -4.56 5.88 13.76
C PRO A 177 -5.21 6.95 12.89
N ARG A 178 -4.72 8.20 12.94
CA ARG A 178 -5.27 9.33 12.17
C ARG A 178 -4.80 9.34 10.71
N CYS A 179 -3.51 9.14 10.48
CA CYS A 179 -2.92 9.19 9.13
C CYS A 179 -2.59 7.79 8.57
N SER A 180 -2.84 6.73 9.33
CA SER A 180 -2.46 5.34 9.04
C SER A 180 -0.99 5.22 8.64
N GLY A 181 -0.10 5.94 9.34
CA GLY A 181 1.33 5.90 9.09
C GLY A 181 1.83 6.67 7.87
N ASN A 182 0.97 7.45 7.20
CA ASN A 182 1.38 8.26 6.03
C ASN A 182 2.05 9.59 6.43
N GLY A 183 1.97 10.00 7.70
CA GLY A 183 2.50 11.28 8.20
C GLY A 183 1.71 12.51 7.76
N VAL A 184 0.75 12.36 6.84
CA VAL A 184 -0.11 13.43 6.34
C VAL A 184 -1.58 13.02 6.39
N VAL A 185 -2.46 13.97 6.69
CA VAL A 185 -3.92 13.84 6.63
C VAL A 185 -4.40 14.86 5.62
N ARG A 186 -5.32 14.46 4.74
CA ARG A 186 -5.98 15.39 3.81
C ARG A 186 -7.35 15.70 4.40
N GLU A 187 -7.56 16.96 4.73
CA GLU A 187 -8.83 17.48 5.23
C GLU A 187 -9.37 18.47 4.19
N VAL A 188 -10.69 18.60 4.12
CA VAL A 188 -11.34 19.57 3.26
C VAL A 188 -11.28 20.93 3.96
N ASP A 189 -10.72 21.94 3.30
CA ASP A 189 -10.80 23.32 3.78
C ASP A 189 -12.16 23.90 3.36
N GLU A 190 -13.08 24.06 4.30
CA GLU A 190 -14.44 24.56 4.03
C GLU A 190 -14.45 25.95 3.38
N ARG A 191 -13.42 26.76 3.61
CA ARG A 191 -13.30 28.08 2.96
C ARG A 191 -13.07 27.97 1.46
N MET A 192 -12.48 26.86 1.00
CA MET A 192 -12.33 26.59 -0.43
C MET A 192 -13.63 26.08 -1.05
N LEU A 193 -14.60 25.61 -0.25
CA LEU A 193 -15.90 25.16 -0.75
C LEU A 193 -16.82 26.33 -1.07
N VAL A 194 -16.70 27.43 -0.33
CA VAL A 194 -17.39 28.71 -0.59
C VAL A 194 -16.34 29.82 -0.71
N PRO A 195 -15.72 30.01 -1.88
CA PRO A 195 -14.64 30.98 -2.09
C PRO A 195 -15.10 32.43 -1.93
N ASP A 196 -16.36 32.71 -2.29
CA ASP A 196 -16.96 34.05 -2.19
C ASP A 196 -18.32 33.96 -1.45
N PRO A 197 -18.34 34.23 -0.13
CA PRO A 197 -19.56 34.20 0.68
C PRO A 197 -20.58 35.30 0.36
N SER A 198 -20.21 36.32 -0.44
CA SER A 198 -21.12 37.39 -0.83
C SER A 198 -22.09 36.97 -1.94
N LEU A 199 -21.79 35.88 -2.63
CA LEU A 199 -22.69 35.28 -3.62
C LEU A 199 -23.77 34.44 -2.96
N SER A 200 -24.92 34.32 -3.61
CA SER A 200 -25.97 33.38 -3.21
C SER A 200 -25.67 31.96 -3.73
N ILE A 201 -26.35 30.97 -3.17
CA ILE A 201 -26.23 29.57 -3.64
C ILE A 201 -26.66 29.47 -5.11
N ASP A 202 -27.72 30.17 -5.50
CA ASP A 202 -28.21 30.20 -6.89
C ASP A 202 -27.22 30.90 -7.84
N ALA A 203 -26.42 31.83 -7.32
CA ALA A 203 -25.32 32.48 -8.05
C ALA A 203 -24.03 31.63 -8.08
N GLY A 204 -24.01 30.46 -7.45
CA GLY A 204 -22.88 29.53 -7.47
C GLY A 204 -21.86 29.72 -6.34
N ALA A 205 -22.28 30.23 -5.17
CA ALA A 205 -21.40 30.37 -4.00
C ALA A 205 -20.72 29.04 -3.58
N VAL A 206 -21.42 27.91 -3.72
CA VAL A 206 -20.92 26.57 -3.35
C VAL A 206 -20.20 25.93 -4.54
N ALA A 207 -18.88 26.02 -4.56
CA ALA A 207 -18.06 25.62 -5.70
C ALA A 207 -18.27 24.16 -6.15
N PRO A 208 -18.37 23.15 -5.26
CA PRO A 208 -18.58 21.76 -5.66
C PRO A 208 -19.87 21.52 -6.46
N TRP A 209 -20.91 22.32 -6.25
CA TRP A 209 -22.21 22.15 -6.90
C TRP A 209 -22.25 22.62 -8.36
N SER A 210 -21.19 23.28 -8.82
CA SER A 210 -20.98 23.58 -10.25
C SER A 210 -20.56 22.36 -11.07
N MET A 211 -20.16 21.26 -10.42
CA MET A 211 -19.72 20.04 -11.10
C MET A 211 -20.87 19.30 -11.80
N PHE A 212 -20.53 18.60 -12.89
CA PHE A 212 -21.49 17.80 -13.66
C PHE A 212 -22.22 16.79 -12.76
N GLY A 213 -23.57 16.83 -12.77
CA GLY A 213 -24.42 15.98 -11.97
C GLY A 213 -24.77 16.51 -10.57
N LEU A 214 -24.23 17.67 -10.16
CA LEU A 214 -24.57 18.34 -8.90
C LEU A 214 -25.22 19.71 -9.10
N THR A 215 -25.42 20.16 -10.34
CA THR A 215 -26.02 21.46 -10.67
C THR A 215 -27.47 21.62 -10.20
N VAL A 216 -28.12 20.54 -9.77
CA VAL A 216 -29.47 20.56 -9.18
C VAL A 216 -29.48 20.78 -7.66
N MET A 217 -28.32 20.73 -6.99
CA MET A 217 -28.20 20.85 -5.54
C MET A 217 -28.82 22.11 -4.94
N PRO A 218 -28.71 23.31 -5.55
CA PRO A 218 -29.44 24.49 -5.08
C PRO A 218 -30.94 24.25 -4.93
N ARG A 219 -31.57 23.51 -5.85
CA ARG A 219 -33.01 23.19 -5.77
C ARG A 219 -33.31 22.18 -4.68
N VAL A 220 -32.43 21.19 -4.53
CA VAL A 220 -32.58 20.15 -3.50
C VAL A 220 -32.48 20.77 -2.11
N VAL A 221 -31.52 21.68 -1.90
CA VAL A 221 -31.31 22.33 -0.60
C VAL A 221 -32.42 23.36 -0.31
N ALA A 222 -32.99 24.00 -1.34
CA ALA A 222 -34.17 24.85 -1.20
C ALA A 222 -35.39 24.08 -0.65
N GLU A 223 -35.65 22.86 -1.14
CA GLU A 223 -36.70 21.98 -0.60
C GLU A 223 -36.41 21.51 0.84
N MET A 224 -35.15 21.57 1.28
CA MET A 224 -34.76 21.33 2.67
C MET A 224 -34.93 22.58 3.56
N GLY A 225 -35.43 23.69 3.01
CA GLY A 225 -35.71 24.92 3.74
C GLY A 225 -34.56 25.91 3.81
N VAL A 226 -33.50 25.72 3.01
CA VAL A 226 -32.39 26.68 2.91
C VAL A 226 -32.74 27.78 1.91
N ARG A 227 -32.58 29.03 2.33
CA ARG A 227 -32.68 30.19 1.41
C ARG A 227 -31.51 30.17 0.43
N THR A 228 -31.78 30.09 -0.88
CA THR A 228 -30.72 30.01 -1.91
C THR A 228 -30.50 31.30 -2.68
N ASP A 229 -31.38 32.28 -2.47
CA ASP A 229 -31.45 33.56 -3.17
C ASP A 229 -30.75 34.72 -2.44
N VAL A 230 -30.37 34.53 -1.17
CA VAL A 230 -29.62 35.50 -0.35
C VAL A 230 -28.11 35.20 -0.39
N PRO A 231 -27.23 36.20 -0.16
CA PRO A 231 -25.80 35.97 0.04
C PRO A 231 -25.52 34.87 1.06
N TYR A 232 -24.53 34.02 0.80
CA TYR A 232 -24.21 32.87 1.65
C TYR A 232 -23.87 33.29 3.09
N GLU A 233 -23.22 34.44 3.27
CA GLU A 233 -22.91 35.01 4.57
C GLU A 233 -24.15 35.40 5.40
N GLU A 234 -25.29 35.69 4.76
CA GLU A 234 -26.56 36.04 5.40
C GLU A 234 -27.43 34.82 5.78
N LEU A 235 -26.97 33.62 5.45
CA LEU A 235 -27.62 32.38 5.88
C LEU A 235 -27.57 32.23 7.40
N ARG A 236 -28.57 31.56 7.96
CA ARG A 236 -28.58 31.15 9.37
C ARG A 236 -27.55 30.05 9.57
N ALA A 237 -27.08 29.88 10.81
CA ALA A 237 -26.13 28.82 11.13
C ALA A 237 -26.67 27.42 10.76
N GLU A 238 -27.95 27.17 11.01
CA GLU A 238 -28.64 25.93 10.62
C GLU A 238 -28.68 25.72 9.10
N GLU A 239 -28.92 26.79 8.34
CA GLU A 239 -28.94 26.71 6.86
C GLU A 239 -27.54 26.41 6.31
N ARG A 240 -26.50 27.05 6.86
CA ARG A 240 -25.11 26.75 6.49
C ARG A 240 -24.71 25.33 6.86
N ASP A 241 -25.17 24.82 8.00
CA ASP A 241 -24.92 23.45 8.43
C ASP A 241 -25.56 22.44 7.48
N ILE A 242 -26.80 22.69 7.01
CA ILE A 242 -27.42 21.86 5.98
C ILE A 242 -26.56 21.85 4.71
N VAL A 243 -26.09 23.01 4.24
CA VAL A 243 -25.23 23.11 3.04
C VAL A 243 -23.91 22.36 3.20
N MET A 244 -23.24 22.48 4.35
CA MET A 244 -21.90 21.92 4.57
C MET A 244 -21.91 20.46 5.04
N HIS A 245 -22.86 20.09 5.89
CA HIS A 245 -22.86 18.82 6.61
C HIS A 245 -24.22 18.10 6.61
N GLY A 246 -25.23 18.62 5.91
CA GLY A 246 -26.56 18.04 5.87
C GLY A 246 -26.55 16.56 5.43
N PRO A 247 -27.45 15.74 5.99
CA PRO A 247 -27.51 14.30 5.72
C PRO A 247 -27.97 14.02 4.29
N GLU A 248 -27.51 12.90 3.71
CA GLU A 248 -27.97 12.48 2.38
C GLU A 248 -29.45 12.06 2.43
N GLU A 249 -30.32 12.93 1.91
CA GLU A 249 -31.76 12.71 1.88
C GLU A 249 -32.31 12.81 0.45
N LYS A 250 -33.26 11.95 0.10
CA LYS A 250 -33.95 12.04 -1.18
C LYS A 250 -35.01 13.13 -1.12
N ARG A 251 -34.95 14.06 -2.07
CA ARG A 251 -35.96 15.11 -2.24
C ARG A 251 -36.54 15.07 -3.64
N HIS A 252 -37.83 15.35 -3.70
CA HIS A 252 -38.54 15.50 -4.96
C HIS A 252 -38.32 16.93 -5.44
N ILE A 253 -37.70 17.09 -6.61
CA ILE A 253 -37.40 18.41 -7.17
C ILE A 253 -38.01 18.59 -8.55
N THR A 254 -38.34 19.83 -8.87
CA THR A 254 -38.78 20.23 -10.21
C THR A 254 -37.64 20.95 -10.93
N VAL A 255 -37.28 20.46 -12.12
CA VAL A 255 -36.19 21.02 -12.94
C VAL A 255 -36.72 21.46 -14.31
N PRO A 256 -36.51 22.72 -14.73
CA PRO A 256 -36.88 23.19 -16.05
C PRO A 256 -35.92 22.62 -17.09
N THR A 257 -36.49 22.04 -18.14
CA THR A 257 -35.73 21.65 -19.33
C THR A 257 -35.46 22.88 -20.21
N LYS A 258 -34.50 22.79 -21.13
CA LYS A 258 -34.18 23.85 -22.11
C LYS A 258 -35.39 24.32 -22.95
N ASN A 259 -36.45 23.50 -23.01
CA ASN A 259 -37.68 23.79 -23.75
C ASN A 259 -38.78 24.39 -22.85
N GLY A 260 -38.46 24.80 -21.61
CA GLY A 260 -39.40 25.40 -20.67
C GLY A 260 -40.37 24.41 -20.01
N LYS A 261 -40.34 23.12 -20.38
CA LYS A 261 -41.12 22.09 -19.69
C LYS A 261 -40.47 21.73 -18.36
N LEU A 262 -41.28 21.70 -17.31
CA LEU A 262 -40.87 21.24 -15.98
C LEU A 262 -40.79 19.71 -15.97
N PHE A 263 -39.70 19.19 -15.43
CA PHE A 263 -39.46 17.76 -15.24
C PHE A 263 -39.28 17.50 -13.74
N GLU A 264 -40.14 16.64 -13.19
CA GLU A 264 -40.10 16.21 -11.80
C GLU A 264 -39.19 14.99 -11.67
N MET A 265 -38.33 14.98 -10.64
CA MET A 265 -37.41 13.88 -10.38
C MET A 265 -37.04 13.83 -8.90
N ASP A 266 -36.82 12.62 -8.39
CA ASP A 266 -36.22 12.43 -7.07
C ASP A 266 -34.69 12.50 -7.18
N PHE A 267 -34.06 13.32 -6.35
CA PHE A 267 -32.62 13.44 -6.28
C PHE A 267 -32.12 13.30 -4.85
N THR A 268 -31.02 12.58 -4.65
CA THR A 268 -30.37 12.46 -3.34
C THR A 268 -29.49 13.68 -3.08
N TYR A 269 -29.78 14.42 -2.02
CA TYR A 269 -28.98 15.55 -1.57
C TYR A 269 -27.54 15.13 -1.26
N ARG A 270 -26.58 15.97 -1.66
CA ARG A 270 -25.16 15.84 -1.35
C ARG A 270 -24.62 17.19 -0.89
N ASN A 271 -24.15 17.23 0.35
CA ASN A 271 -23.59 18.44 0.96
C ASN A 271 -22.26 18.85 0.29
N ALA A 272 -21.74 20.02 0.62
CA ALA A 272 -20.55 20.57 -0.01
C ALA A 272 -19.25 19.83 0.35
N VAL A 273 -19.21 19.10 1.48
CA VAL A 273 -17.99 18.46 2.02
C VAL A 273 -17.77 17.05 1.45
N ARG A 274 -18.81 16.33 1.02
CA ARG A 274 -18.75 14.91 0.64
C ARG A 274 -19.19 14.62 -0.80
#